data_AF-A0A429BPQ9-F1
#
_entry.id   AF-A0A429BPQ9-F1
#
_cell.length_a   1.000
_cell.length_b   1.000
_cell.length_c   1.000
_cell.angle_alpha   90.00
_cell.angle_beta   90.00
_cell.angle_gamma   90.00
#
_symmetry.space_group_name_H-M   'P 1'
#
loop_
_entity.id
_entity.type
_entity.pdbx_description
1 polymer ?
#
loop_
_entity_poly.entity_id
_entity_poly.type
_entity_poly.pdbx_seq_one_letter_code
_entity_poly.pdbx_strand_id
1 'polypeptide(L)'
;MVEGKKSEHAENLGNHGGRASSWLAVTVMVVGTIVSGFGLTADNWTLVWVGAGVFVVGGILALVFDIFTDVVIDAPRVGMHAEDHR
;
A
#
# COMPACT_ATOMS: atom_id res chain seq x y z
N MET A 1 29.31 -21.33 -20.80
CA MET A 1 28.70 -21.55 -19.48
C MET A 1 27.92 -20.30 -19.06
N VAL A 2 26.81 -20.02 -19.76
CA VAL A 2 26.00 -18.79 -19.60
C VAL A 2 24.67 -19.12 -18.90
N GLU A 3 24.73 -19.96 -17.86
CA GLU A 3 23.54 -20.41 -17.13
C GLU A 3 23.34 -19.63 -15.81
N GLY A 4 24.33 -18.83 -15.39
CA GLY A 4 24.37 -18.24 -14.04
C GLY A 4 23.69 -16.89 -13.84
N LYS A 5 23.23 -16.20 -14.90
CA LYS A 5 22.69 -14.82 -14.78
C LYS A 5 21.16 -14.74 -14.69
N LYS A 6 20.44 -15.82 -15.04
CA LYS A 6 18.97 -15.80 -15.13
C LYS A 6 18.28 -16.07 -13.78
N SER A 7 18.94 -16.79 -12.87
CA SER A 7 18.38 -17.12 -11.55
C SER A 7 18.41 -15.96 -10.57
N GLU A 8 19.43 -15.10 -10.62
CA GLU A 8 19.62 -14.00 -9.66
C GLU A 8 18.48 -12.95 -9.70
N HIS A 9 17.84 -12.79 -10.86
CA HIS A 9 16.77 -11.80 -11.06
C HIS A 9 15.39 -12.25 -10.54
N ALA A 10 15.19 -13.56 -10.34
CA ALA A 10 13.91 -14.13 -9.94
C ALA A 10 13.74 -14.21 -8.41
N GLU A 11 14.83 -14.19 -7.64
CA GLU A 11 14.80 -14.41 -6.19
C GLU A 11 14.50 -13.15 -5.36
N ASN A 12 14.49 -11.96 -5.98
CA ASN A 12 14.08 -10.68 -5.38
C ASN A 12 12.83 -10.08 -6.03
N LEU A 13 11.86 -10.93 -6.42
CA LEU A 13 10.51 -10.46 -6.68
C LEU A 13 9.95 -10.00 -5.33
N GLY A 14 10.02 -8.69 -5.06
CA GLY A 14 9.59 -8.08 -3.81
C GLY A 14 8.22 -8.61 -3.36
N ASN A 15 8.05 -8.73 -2.03
CA ASN A 15 6.79 -9.15 -1.43
C ASN A 15 5.63 -8.32 -2.02
N HIS A 16 4.67 -8.96 -2.68
CA HIS A 16 3.51 -8.28 -3.28
C HIS A 16 2.67 -7.53 -2.24
N GLY A 17 2.84 -7.88 -0.97
CA GLY A 17 2.19 -7.19 0.14
C GLY A 17 2.77 -5.82 0.45
N GLY A 18 3.94 -5.42 -0.04
CA GLY A 18 4.59 -4.18 0.41
C GLY A 18 5.18 -4.30 1.84
N ARG A 19 5.71 -3.18 2.35
CA ARG A 19 6.38 -3.01 3.65
C ARG A 19 5.36 -2.95 4.80
N ALA A 20 5.73 -3.57 5.93
CA ALA A 20 4.91 -3.54 7.14
C ALA A 20 4.64 -2.12 7.69
N SER A 21 5.57 -1.17 7.50
CA SER A 21 5.38 0.22 7.91
C SER A 21 4.24 0.91 7.14
N SER A 22 4.11 0.61 5.85
CA SER A 22 3.02 1.13 5.02
C SER A 22 1.68 0.57 5.48
N TRP A 23 1.62 -0.73 5.76
CA TRP A 23 0.44 -1.34 6.35
C TRP A 23 0.06 -0.72 7.69
N LEU A 24 1.03 -0.39 8.53
CA LEU A 24 0.76 0.30 9.79
C LEU A 24 0.04 1.65 9.54
N ALA A 25 0.52 2.46 8.60
CA ALA A 25 -0.14 3.72 8.24
C ALA A 25 -1.58 3.48 7.75
N VAL A 26 -1.77 2.51 6.84
CA VAL A 26 -3.11 2.15 6.31
C VAL A 26 -4.04 1.67 7.42
N THR A 27 -3.58 0.78 8.31
CA THR A 27 -4.38 0.26 9.41
C THR A 27 -4.83 1.39 10.34
N VAL A 28 -3.95 2.33 10.68
CA VAL A 28 -4.31 3.50 11.50
C VAL A 28 -5.40 4.33 10.80
N MET A 29 -5.27 4.58 9.50
CA MET A 29 -6.30 5.29 8.72
C MET A 29 -7.63 4.54 8.72
N VAL A 30 -7.61 3.22 8.50
CA VAL A 30 -8.82 2.36 8.53
C VAL A 30 -9.50 2.42 9.89
N VAL A 31 -8.75 2.31 10.98
CA VAL A 31 -9.28 2.41 12.35
C VAL A 31 -9.94 3.78 12.56
N GLY A 32 -9.30 4.87 12.16
CA GLY A 32 -9.89 6.21 12.25
C GLY A 32 -11.21 6.33 11.48
N THR A 33 -11.26 5.80 10.26
CA THR A 33 -12.49 5.78 9.44
C THR A 33 -13.60 4.94 10.09
N ILE A 34 -13.27 3.77 10.65
CA ILE A 34 -14.25 2.93 11.35
C ILE A 34 -14.83 3.67 12.56
N VAL A 35 -13.97 4.28 13.39
CA VAL A 35 -14.39 5.06 14.56
C VAL A 35 -15.29 6.23 14.15
N SER A 36 -14.91 6.96 13.10
CA SER A 36 -15.73 8.06 12.57
C SER A 36 -17.06 7.57 12.00
N GLY A 37 -17.07 6.43 11.30
CA GLY A 37 -18.28 5.82 10.74
C GLY A 37 -19.27 5.41 11.83
N PHE A 38 -18.79 4.80 12.91
CA PHE A 38 -19.61 4.54 14.10
C PHE A 38 -20.16 5.83 14.71
N GLY A 39 -19.33 6.88 14.82
CA GLY A 39 -19.76 8.20 15.30
C GLY A 39 -20.93 8.77 14.50
N LEU A 40 -20.90 8.66 13.16
CA LEU A 40 -21.98 9.09 12.28
C LEU A 40 -23.28 8.32 12.53
N THR A 41 -23.21 6.98 12.69
CA THR A 41 -24.41 6.18 12.96
C THR A 41 -25.05 6.46 14.31
N ALA A 42 -24.28 7.01 15.25
CA ALA A 42 -24.73 7.32 16.60
C ALA A 42 -25.05 8.82 16.82
N ASP A 43 -25.00 9.65 15.78
CA ASP A 43 -25.06 11.13 15.86
C ASP A 43 -24.09 11.71 16.92
N ASN A 44 -22.92 11.07 17.07
CA ASN A 44 -21.92 11.45 18.05
C ASN A 44 -20.74 12.16 17.35
N TRP A 45 -20.83 13.48 17.27
CA TRP A 45 -19.83 14.33 16.64
C TRP A 45 -18.45 14.28 17.30
N THR A 46 -18.37 14.01 18.60
CA THR A 46 -17.08 13.83 19.28
C THR A 46 -16.35 12.61 18.74
N LEU A 47 -17.05 11.48 18.56
CA LEU A 47 -16.48 10.26 17.97
C LEU A 47 -16.05 10.47 16.51
N VAL A 48 -16.82 11.25 15.74
CA VAL A 48 -16.45 11.65 14.37
C VAL A 48 -15.10 12.37 14.36
N TRP A 49 -14.93 13.39 15.21
CA TRP A 49 -13.67 14.15 15.24
C TRP A 49 -12.49 13.35 15.79
N VAL A 50 -12.72 12.46 16.75
CA VAL A 50 -11.68 11.52 17.22
C VAL A 50 -11.23 10.61 16.07
N GLY A 51 -12.18 9.99 15.35
CA GLY A 51 -11.86 9.15 14.20
C GLY A 51 -11.14 9.89 13.08
N ALA A 52 -11.58 11.11 12.77
CA ALA A 52 -10.90 11.99 11.82
C ALA A 52 -9.47 12.33 12.25
N GLY A 53 -9.25 12.62 13.54
CA GLY A 53 -7.92 12.85 14.09
C GLY A 53 -7.00 11.64 13.94
N VAL A 54 -7.50 10.43 14.24
CA VAL A 54 -6.75 9.18 14.05
C VAL A 54 -6.40 8.96 12.57
N PHE A 55 -7.34 9.24 11.67
CA PHE A 55 -7.09 9.16 10.23
C PHE A 55 -5.96 10.10 9.79
N VAL A 56 -5.96 11.34 10.27
CA VAL A 56 -4.91 12.33 9.97
C VAL A 56 -3.55 11.86 10.46
N VAL A 57 -3.46 11.26 11.66
CA VAL A 57 -2.22 10.65 12.15
C VAL A 57 -1.73 9.56 11.21
N GLY A 58 -2.62 8.68 10.74
CA GLY A 58 -2.29 7.68 9.73
C GLY A 58 -1.81 8.29 8.41
N GLY A 59 -2.41 9.40 7.97
CA GLY A 59 -1.95 10.16 6.80
C GLY A 59 -0.54 10.75 6.98
N ILE A 60 -0.22 11.27 8.16
CA ILE A 60 1.15 11.73 8.48
C ILE A 60 2.13 10.55 8.42
N LEU A 61 1.77 9.39 8.99
CA LEU A 61 2.60 8.19 8.90
C LEU A 61 2.80 7.73 7.45
N ALA A 62 1.76 7.83 6.61
CA ALA A 62 1.85 7.50 5.19
C ALA A 62 2.86 8.41 4.46
N LEU A 63 2.90 9.71 4.80
CA LEU A 63 3.90 10.65 4.27
C LEU A 63 5.30 10.31 4.78
N VAL A 64 5.45 10.02 6.08
CA VAL A 64 6.75 9.68 6.70
C VAL A 64 7.33 8.38 6.14
N PHE A 65 6.48 7.38 5.90
CA PHE A 65 6.91 6.09 5.36
C PHE A 65 7.02 6.05 3.85
N ASP A 66 6.69 7.15 3.18
CA ASP A 66 6.67 7.30 1.74
C ASP A 66 5.93 6.14 1.07
N ILE A 67 4.67 5.94 1.48
CA ILE A 67 3.90 4.75 1.15
C ILE A 67 3.74 4.53 -0.37
N PHE A 68 3.85 5.58 -1.18
CA PHE A 68 3.75 5.47 -2.64
C PHE A 68 5.00 4.89 -3.30
N THR A 69 6.11 4.78 -2.58
CA THR A 69 7.27 4.00 -3.05
C THR A 69 7.14 2.52 -2.73
N ASP A 70 6.16 2.15 -1.90
CA ASP A 70 5.88 0.79 -1.47
C ASP A 70 4.86 0.10 -2.38
N VAL A 71 4.93 0.39 -3.68
CA VAL A 71 4.20 -0.33 -4.72
C VAL A 71 5.21 -0.96 -5.66
N VAL A 72 5.03 -2.25 -5.95
CA VAL A 72 5.82 -2.91 -6.99
C VAL A 72 5.30 -2.43 -8.34
N ILE A 73 6.09 -1.64 -9.06
CA ILE A 73 5.79 -1.24 -10.43
C ILE A 73 6.36 -2.30 -11.36
N ASP A 74 5.49 -2.92 -12.17
CA ASP A 74 5.92 -3.78 -13.27
C ASP A 74 6.87 -2.99 -14.17
N ALA A 75 8.03 -3.57 -14.48
CA ALA A 75 8.87 -3.01 -15.52
C ALA A 75 8.05 -2.88 -16.82
N PRO A 76 8.29 -1.83 -17.64
CA PRO A 76 7.65 -1.72 -18.95
C PRO A 76 7.77 -3.04 -19.70
N ARG A 77 6.66 -3.51 -20.26
CA ARG A 77 6.60 -4.74 -21.06
C ARG A 77 7.30 -4.47 -22.40
N VAL A 78 8.63 -4.50 -22.40
CA VAL A 78 9.45 -4.27 -23.59
C VAL A 78 9.54 -5.59 -24.37
N GLY A 79 9.17 -5.57 -25.65
CA GLY A 79 9.35 -6.70 -26.56
C GLY A 79 8.21 -7.73 -26.63
N MET A 80 7.05 -7.47 -26.01
CA MET A 80 5.84 -8.24 -26.29
C MET A 80 5.19 -7.75 -27.58
N HIS A 81 5.32 -8.50 -28.67
CA HIS A 81 4.57 -8.23 -29.89
C HIS A 81 3.21 -8.94 -29.83
N ALA A 82 2.16 -8.30 -30.35
CA ALA A 82 0.82 -8.90 -30.39
C ALA A 82 0.75 -10.23 -31.17
N GLU A 83 1.79 -10.52 -31.94
CA GLU A 83 1.98 -11.69 -32.78
C GLU A 83 2.46 -12.91 -31.98
N ASP A 84 3.06 -12.72 -30.79
CA ASP A 84 3.60 -13.79 -29.93
C ASP A 84 2.51 -14.59 -29.19
N HIS A 85 1.24 -14.20 -29.35
CA HIS A 85 0.08 -14.78 -28.67
C HIS A 85 -0.84 -15.61 -29.60
N ARG A 86 -0.39 -15.95 -30.81
CA ARG A 86 -1.12 -16.82 -31.75
C ARG A 86 -0.59 -18.25 -31.73
#